data_AF-A0A2D9RH07-F1
#
_entry.id   AF-A0A2D9RH07-F1
#
_cell.length_a   1.000
_cell.length_b   1.000
_cell.length_c   1.000
_cell.angle_alpha   90.00
_cell.angle_beta   90.00
_cell.angle_gamma   90.00
#
_symmetry.space_group_name_H-M   'P 1'
#
loop_
_entity.id
_entity.type
_entity.pdbx_description
1 polymer ?
#
loop_
_entity_poly.entity_id
_entity_poly.type
_entity_poly.pdbx_seq_one_letter_code
_entity_poly.pdbx_strand_id
1 'polypeptide(L)'
;MAQSIKISDDEMEHVRREAELSSRSIAGQITHWIRIGRSIERSPEFSYADVRAALLGQVSPDDLSGEEQEVYIEDLLSATSEATPEQKAFFKQRRKKGLGAGLDPEGRLIQQGTSSDT
;
A
#
# COMPACT_ATOMS: atom_id res chain seq x y z
N MET A 1 -4.96 32.27 11.03
CA MET A 1 -4.61 31.48 12.24
C MET A 1 -3.86 30.25 11.77
N ALA A 2 -2.74 29.89 12.41
CA ALA A 2 -2.05 28.64 12.09
C ALA A 2 -2.74 27.47 12.80
N GLN A 3 -2.96 26.37 12.09
CA GLN A 3 -3.60 25.17 12.61
C GLN A 3 -2.53 24.10 12.80
N SER A 4 -2.53 23.41 13.93
CA SER A 4 -1.58 22.32 14.19
C SER A 4 -2.10 21.02 13.58
N ILE A 5 -1.22 20.29 12.89
CA ILE A 5 -1.49 18.98 12.30
C ILE A 5 -0.50 17.96 12.86
N LYS A 6 -0.94 16.71 12.99
CA LYS A 6 -0.05 15.59 13.33
C LYS A 6 0.43 14.94 12.04
N ILE A 7 1.71 14.59 12.01
CA ILE A 7 2.37 13.84 10.94
C ILE A 7 3.09 12.68 11.62
N SER A 8 3.13 11.50 10.98
CA SER A 8 3.87 10.34 11.52
C SER A 8 5.37 10.64 11.58
N ASP A 9 6.08 9.93 12.46
CA ASP A 9 7.52 10.14 12.63
C ASP A 9 8.29 9.80 11.34
N ASP A 10 7.87 8.75 10.63
CA ASP A 10 8.47 8.32 9.36
C ASP A 10 8.36 9.43 8.30
N GLU A 11 7.15 9.96 8.07
CA GLU A 11 6.94 11.08 7.13
C GLU A 11 7.70 12.34 7.55
N MET A 12 7.77 12.61 8.85
CA MET A 12 8.55 13.74 9.37
C MET A 12 10.06 13.59 9.10
N GLU A 13 10.60 12.37 9.03
CA GLU A 13 11.98 12.14 8.64
C GLU A 13 12.22 12.56 7.18
N HIS A 14 11.33 12.15 6.27
CA HIS A 14 11.39 12.53 4.86
C HIS A 14 11.31 14.05 4.67
N VAL A 15 10.36 14.71 5.35
CA VAL A 15 10.21 16.17 5.30
C VAL A 15 11.47 16.88 5.79
N ARG A 16 12.06 16.43 6.91
CA ARG A 16 13.27 17.08 7.47
C ARG A 16 14.44 16.99 6.51
N ARG A 17 14.67 15.81 5.95
CA ARG A 17 15.74 15.57 4.97
C ARG A 17 15.60 16.51 3.78
N GLU A 18 14.41 16.59 3.18
CA GLU A 18 14.19 17.42 2.00
C GLU A 18 14.23 18.92 2.33
N ALA A 19 13.73 19.31 3.51
CA ALA A 19 13.81 20.70 3.97
C ALA A 19 15.27 21.16 4.10
N GLU A 20 16.15 20.32 4.63
CA GLU A 20 17.59 20.60 4.74
C GLU A 20 18.24 20.73 3.36
N LEU A 21 18.03 19.74 2.47
CA LEU A 21 18.60 19.73 1.11
C LEU A 21 18.16 20.95 0.30
N SER A 22 16.92 21.39 0.48
CA SER A 22 16.35 22.51 -0.26
C SER A 22 16.49 23.87 0.44
N SER A 23 17.16 23.93 1.60
CA SER A 23 17.32 25.13 2.41
C SER A 23 15.98 25.80 2.79
N ARG A 24 14.96 25.00 3.12
CA ARG A 24 13.63 25.45 3.55
C ARG A 24 13.37 25.08 5.01
N SER A 25 12.43 25.79 5.64
CA SER A 25 11.87 25.33 6.91
C SER A 25 10.98 24.10 6.67
N ILE A 26 10.79 23.27 7.71
CA ILE A 26 9.88 22.11 7.67
C ILE A 26 8.49 22.51 7.16
N ALA A 27 7.90 23.56 7.73
CA ALA A 27 6.59 24.06 7.30
C ALA A 27 6.60 24.56 5.85
N GLY A 28 7.71 25.19 5.42
CA GLY A 28 7.91 25.62 4.04
C GLY A 28 7.99 24.44 3.07
N GLN A 29 8.68 23.37 3.45
CA GLN A 29 8.81 22.16 2.64
C GLN A 29 7.47 21.42 2.50
N ILE A 30 6.74 21.24 3.60
CA ILE A 30 5.38 20.65 3.57
C ILE A 30 4.47 21.49 2.68
N THR A 31 4.50 22.81 2.82
CA THR A 31 3.69 23.72 1.98
C THR A 31 4.07 23.59 0.50
N HIS A 32 5.34 23.38 0.20
CA HIS A 32 5.81 23.19 -1.17
C HIS A 32 5.27 21.89 -1.78
N TRP A 33 5.38 20.76 -1.08
CA TRP A 33 4.81 19.49 -1.55
C TRP A 33 3.28 19.54 -1.70
N ILE A 34 2.56 20.18 -0.78
CA ILE A 34 1.10 20.38 -0.92
C ILE A 34 0.75 21.14 -2.20
N ARG A 35 1.56 22.13 -2.60
CA ARG A 35 1.35 22.88 -3.86
C ARG A 35 1.61 22.01 -5.08
N ILE A 36 2.64 21.16 -5.03
CA ILE A 36 2.93 20.20 -6.09
C ILE A 36 1.78 19.20 -6.21
N GLY A 37 1.37 18.54 -5.12
CA GLY A 37 0.25 17.59 -5.13
C GLY A 37 -1.04 18.19 -5.68
N ARG A 38 -1.41 19.41 -5.26
CA ARG A 38 -2.57 20.13 -5.81
C ARG A 38 -2.45 20.42 -7.31
N SER A 39 -1.23 20.64 -7.81
CA SER A 39 -1.02 20.91 -9.23
C SER A 39 -1.12 19.62 -10.05
N ILE A 40 -0.60 18.51 -9.53
CA ILE A 40 -0.73 17.17 -10.13
C ILE A 40 -2.21 16.75 -10.18
N GLU A 41 -2.98 16.91 -9.10
CA GLU A 41 -4.42 16.57 -9.10
C GLU A 41 -5.28 17.40 -10.08
N ARG A 42 -4.76 18.53 -10.58
CA ARG A 42 -5.44 19.38 -11.57
C ARG A 42 -4.95 19.14 -12.99
N SER A 43 -3.85 18.41 -13.13
CA SER A 43 -3.27 18.09 -14.43
C SER A 43 -4.11 17.00 -15.09
N PRO A 44 -4.44 17.14 -16.39
CA PRO A 44 -5.17 16.10 -17.12
C PRO A 44 -4.35 14.82 -17.31
N GLU A 45 -3.05 14.85 -17.05
CA GLU A 45 -2.12 13.73 -17.20
C GLU A 45 -2.14 12.77 -16.00
N PHE A 46 -2.76 13.13 -14.87
CA PHE A 46 -2.88 12.24 -13.71
C PHE A 46 -4.26 12.34 -13.06
N SER A 47 -4.89 11.19 -12.83
CA SER A 47 -6.21 11.07 -12.23
C SER A 47 -6.19 10.08 -11.07
N TYR A 48 -6.17 10.61 -9.84
CA TYR A 48 -6.35 9.76 -8.66
C TYR A 48 -7.75 9.10 -8.61
N ALA A 49 -8.70 9.53 -9.43
CA ALA A 49 -9.97 8.84 -9.59
C ALA A 49 -9.81 7.50 -10.32
N ASP A 50 -8.94 7.45 -11.34
CA ASP A 50 -8.67 6.24 -12.11
C ASP A 50 -7.84 5.24 -11.30
N VAL A 51 -6.87 5.72 -10.51
CA VAL A 51 -6.16 4.89 -9.52
C VAL A 51 -7.14 4.22 -8.56
N ARG A 52 -8.09 4.97 -8.00
CA ARG A 52 -9.13 4.41 -7.12
C ARG A 52 -10.05 3.43 -7.84
N ALA A 53 -10.41 3.70 -9.09
CA ALA A 53 -11.22 2.78 -9.88
C ALA A 53 -10.48 1.44 -10.09
N ALA A 54 -9.16 1.49 -10.35
CA ALA A 54 -8.32 0.30 -10.47
C ALA A 54 -8.21 -0.48 -9.14
N LEU A 55 -8.03 0.22 -8.01
CA LEU A 55 -8.04 -0.41 -6.67
C LEU A 55 -9.37 -1.11 -6.35
N LEU A 56 -10.48 -0.57 -6.86
CA LEU A 56 -11.81 -1.17 -6.74
C LEU A 56 -12.09 -2.27 -7.80
N GLY A 57 -11.14 -2.54 -8.70
CA GLY A 57 -11.29 -3.51 -9.79
C GLY A 57 -12.28 -3.09 -10.88
N GLN A 58 -12.58 -1.79 -10.99
CA GLN A 58 -13.52 -1.25 -11.98
C GLN A 58 -12.86 -1.03 -13.35
N VAL A 59 -11.54 -0.83 -13.36
CA VAL A 59 -10.70 -0.70 -14.57
C VAL A 59 -9.45 -1.56 -14.40
N SER A 60 -8.80 -1.94 -15.52
CA SER A 60 -7.55 -2.69 -15.44
C SER A 60 -6.41 -1.77 -14.99
N PRO A 61 -5.49 -2.21 -14.11
CA PRO A 61 -4.26 -1.46 -13.84
C PRO A 61 -3.41 -1.22 -15.09
N ASP A 62 -3.54 -2.06 -16.11
CA ASP A 62 -2.86 -1.89 -17.40
C ASP A 62 -3.38 -0.69 -18.20
N ASP A 63 -4.57 -0.18 -17.88
CA ASP A 63 -5.17 1.00 -18.52
C ASP A 63 -4.72 2.33 -17.88
N LEU A 64 -3.98 2.27 -16.77
CA LEU A 64 -3.41 3.44 -16.10
C LEU A 64 -2.16 3.95 -16.81
N SER A 65 -1.89 5.25 -16.69
CA SER A 65 -0.58 5.82 -17.03
C SER A 65 0.53 5.26 -16.14
N GLY A 66 1.80 5.42 -16.53
CA GLY A 66 2.93 4.94 -15.72
C GLY A 66 2.96 5.57 -14.34
N GLU A 67 2.70 6.88 -14.26
CA GLU A 67 2.62 7.64 -13.01
C GLU A 67 1.48 7.15 -12.11
N GLU A 68 0.33 6.81 -12.69
CA GLU A 68 -0.82 6.25 -11.96
C GLU A 68 -0.55 4.80 -11.50
N GLN A 69 0.17 4.00 -12.28
CA GLN A 69 0.55 2.63 -11.92
C GLN A 69 1.47 2.61 -10.70
N GLU A 70 2.44 3.52 -10.60
CA GLU A 70 3.31 3.61 -9.43
C GLU A 70 2.51 3.85 -8.14
N VAL A 71 1.57 4.80 -8.17
CA VAL A 71 0.68 5.10 -7.04
C VAL A 71 -0.25 3.92 -6.75
N TYR A 72 -0.81 3.29 -7.78
CA TYR A 72 -1.65 2.11 -7.63
C TYR A 72 -0.93 0.97 -6.91
N ILE A 73 0.32 0.67 -7.27
CA ILE A 73 1.10 -0.42 -6.66
C ILE A 73 1.35 -0.12 -5.18
N GLU A 74 1.75 1.11 -4.85
CA GLU A 74 1.98 1.51 -3.45
C GLU A 74 0.70 1.39 -2.61
N ASP A 75 -0.41 1.94 -3.10
CA ASP A 75 -1.71 1.89 -2.42
C ASP A 75 -2.22 0.44 -2.30
N LEU A 76 -2.03 -0.38 -3.34
CA LEU A 76 -2.41 -1.80 -3.31
C LEU A 76 -1.62 -2.57 -2.27
N LEU A 77 -0.29 -2.39 -2.23
CA LEU A 77 0.57 -3.05 -1.24
C LEU A 77 0.21 -2.64 0.18
N SER A 78 -0.06 -1.35 0.39
CA SER A 78 -0.53 -0.82 1.67
C SER A 78 -1.88 -1.43 2.07
N ALA A 79 -2.85 -1.43 1.16
CA ALA A 79 -4.20 -1.95 1.41
C ALA A 79 -4.24 -3.46 1.63
N THR A 80 -3.30 -4.21 1.06
CA THR A 80 -3.22 -5.68 1.17
C THR A 80 -2.23 -6.16 2.23
N SER A 81 -1.55 -5.24 2.92
CA SER A 81 -0.59 -5.55 3.99
C SER A 81 -1.21 -6.32 5.15
N GLU A 82 -2.51 -6.13 5.40
CA GLU A 82 -3.26 -6.85 6.42
C GLU A 82 -4.39 -7.71 5.84
N ALA A 83 -4.53 -8.92 6.38
CA ALA A 83 -5.65 -9.78 6.05
C ALA A 83 -6.98 -9.19 6.56
N THR A 84 -8.02 -9.27 5.72
CA THR A 84 -9.38 -8.86 6.11
C THR A 84 -9.94 -9.76 7.22
N PRO A 85 -10.97 -9.32 7.98
CA PRO A 85 -11.65 -10.17 8.95
C PRO A 85 -12.17 -11.49 8.37
N GLU A 86 -12.69 -11.45 7.15
CA GLU A 86 -13.21 -12.61 6.41
C GLU A 86 -12.07 -13.56 6.05
N GLN A 87 -10.95 -13.04 5.55
CA GLN A 87 -9.74 -13.83 5.28
C GLN A 87 -9.20 -14.46 6.58
N LYS A 88 -9.09 -13.67 7.66
CA LYS A 88 -8.67 -14.14 8.99
C LYS A 88 -9.59 -15.28 9.49
N ALA A 89 -10.91 -15.13 9.33
CA ALA A 89 -11.90 -16.14 9.72
C ALA A 89 -11.81 -17.40 8.84
N PHE A 90 -11.70 -17.23 7.52
CA PHE A 90 -11.51 -18.32 6.56
C PHE A 90 -10.28 -19.15 6.91
N PHE A 91 -9.11 -18.51 7.06
CA PHE A 91 -7.88 -19.21 7.41
C PHE A 91 -7.93 -19.82 8.81
N LYS A 92 -8.62 -19.21 9.78
CA LYS A 92 -8.87 -19.81 11.11
C LYS A 92 -9.67 -21.11 10.99
N GLN A 93 -10.74 -21.13 10.18
CA GLN A 93 -11.55 -22.33 9.97
C GLN A 93 -10.76 -23.41 9.23
N ARG A 94 -9.97 -23.02 8.24
CA ARG A 94 -9.14 -23.94 7.45
C ARG A 94 -8.07 -24.64 8.30
N ARG A 95 -7.42 -23.91 9.21
CA ARG A 95 -6.50 -24.47 10.22
C ARG A 95 -7.18 -25.47 11.14
N LYS A 96 -8.39 -25.16 11.64
CA LYS A 96 -9.17 -26.10 12.49
C LYS A 96 -9.48 -27.42 11.80
N LYS A 97 -9.67 -27.41 10.48
CA LYS A 97 -9.97 -28.60 9.67
C LYS A 97 -8.72 -29.38 9.25
N GLY A 98 -7.51 -28.96 9.64
CA GLY A 98 -6.27 -29.60 9.18
C GLY A 98 -6.03 -29.44 7.67
N LEU A 99 -6.63 -28.43 7.04
CA LEU A 99 -6.51 -28.19 5.60
C LEU A 99 -5.35 -27.23 5.27
N GLY A 100 -4.35 -27.12 6.15
CA GLY A 100 -3.13 -26.37 5.86
C GLY A 100 -2.34 -27.00 4.71
N ALA A 101 -1.70 -26.18 3.88
CA ALA A 101 -0.71 -26.61 2.90
C ALA A 101 0.52 -25.71 3.02
N GLY A 102 1.71 -26.27 2.78
CA GLY A 102 2.98 -25.56 2.85
C GLY A 102 4.04 -26.25 2.01
N LEU A 103 5.23 -25.67 1.97
CA LEU A 103 6.39 -26.31 1.36
C LEU A 103 7.29 -26.86 2.47
N ASP A 104 7.84 -28.05 2.25
CA ASP A 104 8.93 -28.58 3.08
C ASP A 104 10.28 -27.90 2.71
N PRO A 105 11.38 -28.19 3.44
CA PRO A 105 12.70 -27.60 3.14
C PRO A 105 13.23 -27.92 1.74
N GLU A 106 12.75 -28.98 1.10
CA GLU A 106 13.10 -29.37 -0.27
C GLU A 106 12.15 -28.75 -1.32
N GLY A 107 11.21 -27.91 -0.91
CA GLY A 107 10.24 -27.23 -1.79
C GLY A 107 9.09 -28.11 -2.23
N ARG A 108 8.86 -29.26 -1.59
CA ARG A 108 7.75 -30.18 -1.90
C ARG A 108 6.49 -29.73 -1.16
N LEU A 109 5.35 -29.82 -1.85
CA LEU A 109 4.06 -29.48 -1.27
C LEU A 109 3.65 -30.52 -0.21
N ILE A 110 3.45 -30.07 1.02
CA ILE A 110 2.94 -30.87 2.14
C ILE A 110 1.57 -30.38 2.58
N GLN A 111 0.68 -31.29 2.97
CA GLN A 111 -0.64 -30.98 3.51
C GLN A 111 -0.75 -31.44 4.95
N GLN A 112 -1.38 -30.64 5.80
CA GLN A 112 -1.48 -30.91 7.24
C GLN A 112 -2.33 -32.17 7.56
N GLY A 113 -3.25 -32.56 6.67
CA GLY A 113 -4.09 -33.76 6.82
C GLY A 113 -3.48 -35.05 6.27
N THR A 114 -2.36 -34.99 5.55
CA THR A 114 -1.62 -36.17 5.08
C THR A 114 -0.43 -36.41 6.01
N SER A 115 -0.70 -36.70 7.27
CA SER A 115 0.26 -37.44 8.09
C SER A 115 0.28 -38.85 7.53
N SER A 116 1.23 -39.16 6.66
CA SER A 116 1.63 -40.53 6.39
C SER A 116 2.11 -41.12 7.72
N ASP A 117 1.28 -41.97 8.32
CA ASP A 117 1.69 -42.97 9.31
C ASP A 117 2.95 -43.66 8.80
N THR A 118 4.08 -43.44 9.48
CA THR A 118 5.22 -44.36 9.52
C THR A 118 5.95 -44.21 10.84
#